data_AF-A0A1T4V7Z5-F1
#
_entry.id   AF-A0A1T4V7Z5-F1
#
_cell.length_a   1.000
_cell.length_b   1.000
_cell.length_c   1.000
_cell.angle_alpha   90.00
_cell.angle_beta   90.00
_cell.angle_gamma   90.00
#
_symmetry.space_group_name_H-M   'P 1'
#
loop_
_entity.id
_entity.type
_entity.pdbx_description
1 polymer ?
#
loop_
_entity_poly.entity_id
_entity_poly.type
_entity_poly.pdbx_seq_one_letter_code
_entity_poly.pdbx_strand_id
1 'polypeptide(L)'
;MSSKNTTLYFVDAYSPNEGDSSLFLEYGILRWSENKSERPEVYVHTYLQPQYNYNRIHWSEAASKMQISRDFIESKGDLPAIEDMIEADYLKRKNVVCFDASKEPFVSLLRNSEHVFSIVDVFADIYSDDEKAQSCTTLSRMCDYVGLIPDDNRNTNYTPLLKRLHQMAALWSFLEELLLNPKRRKSISAGGIQPSFIWPLPETKDVWFENDPKSFKDLSDKEITDFFSSNLADRLDWFEMNMYACDWLFNRQQRPTARELAGQKELAEFIFQKILSFRMQIWILIFYSQFFHKKEDSLTIAKNRGDFSVLRPAGIESFTNFIIDNLDLFLSSDQKASLIASLINQSLHENDTVPFEHYDFDLLRKKDRTAPEGPRLYFSSSPERGSAADCYKEIRDATGRSIYRRFEIKGRGKERNAHIENVRHHVNEIIREASNPFSDIWMTPALKLWIQYITGINFTDIVRPQKMNDPESLNSARITLRKIIERESSPYLEKLYANLNECGELISQENTDIPSKGFNFQGISIEVMIVPSSKMGFIKRLFSFE
;
A
#
# COMPACT_ATOMS: atom_id res chain seq x y z
N MET A 1 21.72 -40.04 6.01
CA MET A 1 20.59 -39.40 5.30
C MET A 1 21.17 -38.61 4.14
N SER A 2 20.77 -38.90 2.90
CA SER A 2 21.19 -38.14 1.72
C SER A 2 20.44 -36.81 1.73
N SER A 3 21.10 -35.70 2.06
CA SER A 3 20.54 -34.38 1.79
C SER A 3 20.55 -34.17 0.28
N LYS A 4 19.37 -34.27 -0.34
CA LYS A 4 19.16 -33.59 -1.62
C LYS A 4 19.28 -32.09 -1.34
N ASN A 5 19.85 -31.34 -2.27
CA ASN A 5 19.98 -29.88 -2.21
C ASN A 5 18.60 -29.24 -1.94
N THR A 6 18.33 -28.86 -0.69
CA THR A 6 17.07 -28.25 -0.27
C THR A 6 17.34 -26.87 0.33
N THR A 7 16.42 -25.93 0.07
CA THR A 7 16.48 -24.58 0.62
C THR A 7 16.40 -24.65 2.15
N LEU A 8 17.26 -23.91 2.84
CA LEU A 8 17.26 -23.80 4.30
C LEU A 8 16.79 -22.42 4.74
N TYR A 9 16.09 -22.36 5.86
CA TYR A 9 15.64 -21.12 6.48
C TYR A 9 16.24 -21.00 7.88
N PHE A 10 16.97 -19.93 8.14
CA PHE A 10 17.55 -19.65 9.46
C PHE A 10 16.65 -18.65 10.17
N VAL A 11 16.17 -18.97 11.37
CA VAL A 11 15.27 -18.10 12.13
C VAL A 11 15.86 -17.74 13.49
N ASP A 12 15.66 -16.50 13.89
CA ASP A 12 16.01 -16.00 15.22
C ASP A 12 15.08 -14.85 15.63
N ALA A 13 14.96 -14.64 16.93
CA ALA A 13 14.15 -13.58 17.53
C ALA A 13 14.86 -13.02 18.76
N TYR A 14 14.87 -11.70 18.90
CA TYR A 14 15.50 -11.03 20.04
C TYR A 14 14.50 -10.67 21.13
N SER A 15 14.76 -11.12 22.35
CA SER A 15 14.12 -10.63 23.57
C SER A 15 15.19 -10.08 24.52
N PRO A 16 15.06 -8.84 25.02
CA PRO A 16 15.95 -8.26 26.03
C PRO A 16 15.72 -8.84 27.43
N ASN A 17 14.64 -9.60 27.63
CA ASN A 17 14.31 -10.25 28.89
C ASN A 17 14.46 -11.77 28.70
N GLU A 18 15.59 -12.32 29.12
CA GLU A 18 15.83 -13.77 29.03
C GLU A 18 14.66 -14.57 29.65
N GLY A 19 14.08 -15.48 28.87
CA GLY A 19 13.01 -16.36 29.33
C GLY A 19 11.59 -15.78 29.28
N ASP A 20 11.40 -14.50 28.92
CA ASP A 20 10.07 -13.93 28.69
C ASP A 20 9.67 -14.06 27.22
N SER A 21 8.75 -14.99 26.95
CA SER A 21 8.29 -15.35 25.61
C SER A 21 7.33 -14.33 24.97
N SER A 22 7.03 -13.22 25.65
CA SER A 22 6.09 -12.20 25.16
C SER A 22 6.73 -10.85 24.84
N LEU A 23 8.03 -10.69 25.12
CA LEU A 23 8.73 -9.39 25.05
C LEU A 23 9.77 -9.34 23.91
N PHE A 24 9.46 -9.94 22.76
CA PHE A 24 10.34 -9.87 21.59
C PHE A 24 10.28 -8.49 20.93
N LEU A 25 11.43 -8.00 20.47
CA LEU A 25 11.57 -6.68 19.85
C LEU A 25 12.03 -6.74 18.39
N GLU A 26 12.55 -7.88 17.94
CA GLU A 26 13.04 -8.05 16.57
C GLU A 26 12.92 -9.51 16.14
N TYR A 27 12.54 -9.73 14.88
CA TYR A 27 12.39 -11.05 14.27
C TYR A 27 13.05 -11.07 12.88
N GLY A 28 13.75 -12.17 12.59
CA GLY A 28 14.47 -12.33 11.33
C GLY A 28 14.46 -13.76 10.81
N ILE A 29 14.36 -13.90 9.49
CA ILE A 29 14.55 -15.15 8.77
C ILE A 29 15.53 -14.91 7.61
N LEU A 30 16.60 -15.71 7.53
CA LEU A 30 17.41 -15.81 6.31
C LEU A 30 16.97 -17.02 5.49
N ARG A 31 17.00 -16.90 4.16
CA ARG A 31 16.83 -18.01 3.23
C ARG A 31 18.16 -18.32 2.57
N TRP A 32 18.54 -19.59 2.56
CA TRP A 32 19.72 -20.06 1.85
C TRP A 32 19.31 -21.03 0.74
N SER A 33 19.62 -20.64 -0.49
CA SER A 33 19.22 -21.37 -1.71
C SER A 33 19.78 -22.79 -1.74
N GLU A 34 19.14 -23.65 -2.52
CA GLU A 34 19.49 -25.07 -2.65
C GLU A 34 20.95 -25.31 -3.07
N ASN A 35 21.48 -24.45 -3.93
CA ASN A 35 22.86 -24.56 -4.42
C ASN A 35 23.90 -23.99 -3.45
N LYS A 36 23.48 -23.24 -2.42
CA LYS A 36 24.33 -22.60 -1.40
C LYS A 36 25.54 -21.85 -1.97
N SER A 37 25.45 -21.38 -3.22
CA SER A 37 26.56 -20.75 -3.95
C SER A 37 26.71 -19.27 -3.62
N GLU A 38 25.67 -18.67 -3.07
CA GLU A 38 25.62 -17.28 -2.64
C GLU A 38 25.35 -17.21 -1.13
N ARG A 39 25.61 -16.04 -0.54
CA ARG A 39 25.26 -15.76 0.86
C ARG A 39 23.75 -15.90 1.08
N PRO A 40 23.29 -16.37 2.26
CA PRO A 40 21.86 -16.32 2.60
C PRO A 40 21.26 -14.92 2.39
N GLU A 41 20.05 -14.87 1.84
CA GLU A 41 19.29 -13.64 1.64
C GLU A 41 18.37 -13.38 2.84
N VAL A 42 18.10 -12.11 3.16
CA VAL A 42 17.12 -11.76 4.18
C VAL A 42 15.72 -12.02 3.61
N TYR A 43 15.04 -13.03 4.16
CA TYR A 43 13.71 -13.46 3.72
C TYR A 43 12.60 -12.73 4.47
N VAL A 44 12.74 -12.57 5.78
CA VAL A 44 11.85 -11.76 6.63
C VAL A 44 12.71 -10.98 7.60
N HIS A 45 12.39 -9.71 7.81
CA HIS A 45 12.96 -8.91 8.89
C HIS A 45 11.94 -7.85 9.33
N THR A 46 11.73 -7.74 10.64
CA THR A 46 10.82 -6.75 11.21
C THR A 46 11.15 -6.47 12.67
N TYR A 47 10.83 -5.26 13.13
CA TYR A 47 10.73 -4.98 14.55
C TYR A 47 9.38 -5.43 15.08
N LEU A 48 9.36 -5.81 16.34
CA LEU A 48 8.17 -6.32 17.00
C LEU A 48 7.72 -5.36 18.09
N GLN A 49 6.40 -5.27 18.22
CA GLN A 49 5.73 -4.51 19.25
C GLN A 49 5.16 -5.47 20.30
N PRO A 50 5.71 -5.48 21.52
CA PRO A 50 5.19 -6.34 22.59
C PRO A 50 3.74 -5.97 22.93
N GLN A 51 2.85 -6.96 23.00
CA GLN A 51 1.42 -6.70 23.29
C GLN A 51 1.18 -6.28 24.75
N TYR A 52 2.06 -6.69 25.67
CA TYR A 52 1.90 -6.48 27.10
C TYR A 52 3.18 -5.94 27.75
N ASN A 53 3.02 -5.19 28.84
CA ASN A 53 4.09 -4.88 29.81
C ASN A 53 5.35 -4.16 29.26
N TYR A 54 5.20 -3.15 28.40
CA TYR A 54 6.31 -2.28 27.92
C TYR A 54 7.30 -1.81 28.99
N ASN A 55 6.80 -1.56 30.19
CA ASN A 55 7.60 -1.07 31.30
C ASN A 55 8.53 -2.12 31.91
N ARG A 56 8.37 -3.42 31.55
CA ARG A 56 9.23 -4.52 32.03
C ARG A 56 10.41 -4.80 31.11
N ILE A 57 10.41 -4.23 29.91
CA ILE A 57 11.47 -4.42 28.93
C ILE A 57 12.76 -3.78 29.45
N HIS A 58 13.87 -4.52 29.38
CA HIS A 58 15.19 -4.00 29.69
C HIS A 58 15.72 -3.10 28.56
N TRP A 59 15.17 -1.88 28.47
CA TRP A 59 15.46 -0.93 27.39
C TRP A 59 16.93 -0.51 27.30
N SER A 60 17.66 -0.48 28.42
CA SER A 60 19.11 -0.21 28.41
C SER A 60 19.90 -1.29 27.67
N GLU A 61 19.48 -2.55 27.80
CA GLU A 61 20.10 -3.68 27.11
C GLU A 61 19.73 -3.70 25.62
N ALA A 62 18.45 -3.51 25.30
CA ALA A 62 18.00 -3.37 23.91
C ALA A 62 18.71 -2.23 23.17
N ALA A 63 18.84 -1.05 23.80
CA ALA A 63 19.50 0.10 23.21
C ALA A 63 21.01 -0.10 23.03
N SER A 64 21.69 -0.73 23.99
CA SER A 64 23.15 -0.92 23.93
C SER A 64 23.58 -2.07 23.03
N LYS A 65 22.85 -3.20 23.03
CA LYS A 65 23.23 -4.40 22.29
C LYS A 65 22.60 -4.50 20.91
N MET A 66 21.36 -4.03 20.76
CA MET A 66 20.57 -4.16 19.53
C MET A 66 20.30 -2.83 18.85
N GLN A 67 20.64 -1.71 19.49
CA GLN A 67 20.34 -0.35 19.02
C GLN A 67 18.82 -0.09 18.86
N ILE A 68 18.01 -0.80 19.63
CA ILE A 68 16.55 -0.65 19.64
C ILE A 68 16.16 0.20 20.84
N SER A 69 15.62 1.40 20.59
CA SER A 69 15.14 2.31 21.64
C SER A 69 13.62 2.19 21.86
N ARG A 70 13.18 2.60 23.05
CA ARG A 70 11.75 2.66 23.40
C ARG A 70 11.00 3.60 22.45
N ASP A 71 11.52 4.81 22.29
CA ASP A 71 10.92 5.83 21.44
C ASP A 71 10.79 5.36 20.00
N PHE A 72 11.77 4.60 19.49
CA PHE A 72 11.69 4.03 18.15
C PHE A 72 10.50 3.06 18.01
N ILE A 73 10.35 2.09 18.91
CA ILE A 73 9.23 1.14 18.88
C ILE A 73 7.88 1.86 19.09
N GLU A 74 7.79 2.79 20.04
CA GLU A 74 6.55 3.53 20.31
C GLU A 74 6.16 4.49 19.18
N SER A 75 7.14 5.01 18.43
CA SER A 75 6.86 5.88 17.27
C SER A 75 6.33 5.12 16.04
N LYS A 76 6.59 3.82 15.94
CA LYS A 76 6.08 2.97 14.85
C LYS A 76 4.78 2.29 15.30
N GLY A 77 3.67 3.02 15.14
CA GLY A 77 2.36 2.67 15.71
C GLY A 77 1.69 1.37 15.21
N ASP A 78 2.20 0.73 14.16
CA ASP A 78 1.58 -0.45 13.51
C ASP A 78 2.53 -1.67 13.42
N LEU A 79 3.52 -1.77 14.30
CA LEU A 79 4.44 -2.91 14.30
C LEU A 79 3.72 -4.21 14.74
N PRO A 80 4.02 -5.36 14.12
CA PRO A 80 3.41 -6.62 14.50
C PRO A 80 3.97 -7.14 15.83
N ALA A 81 3.20 -7.97 16.50
CA ALA A 81 3.65 -8.75 17.64
C ALA A 81 4.26 -10.09 17.20
N ILE A 82 4.88 -10.82 18.13
CA ILE A 82 5.44 -12.16 17.84
C ILE A 82 4.33 -13.15 17.48
N GLU A 83 3.14 -13.00 18.08
CA GLU A 83 1.96 -13.81 17.80
C GLU A 83 1.52 -13.66 16.34
N ASP A 84 1.63 -12.46 15.78
CA ASP A 84 1.32 -12.20 14.38
C ASP A 84 2.31 -12.92 13.45
N MET A 85 3.59 -13.04 13.85
CA MET A 85 4.59 -13.83 13.10
C MET A 85 4.28 -15.33 13.13
N ILE A 86 3.79 -15.83 14.27
CA ILE A 86 3.36 -17.22 14.44
C ILE A 86 2.13 -17.51 13.57
N GLU A 87 1.15 -16.59 13.54
CA GLU A 87 -0.04 -16.72 12.71
C GLU A 87 0.27 -16.67 11.21
N ALA A 88 1.19 -15.80 10.79
CA ALA A 88 1.64 -15.71 9.40
C ALA A 88 2.32 -17.00 8.90
N ASP A 89 2.86 -17.83 9.81
CA ASP A 89 3.42 -19.16 9.56
C ASP A 89 4.41 -19.20 8.37
N TYR A 90 5.34 -18.24 8.35
CA TYR A 90 6.35 -18.10 7.29
C TYR A 90 7.21 -19.35 7.10
N LEU A 91 7.27 -20.23 8.08
CA LEU A 91 8.14 -21.41 8.12
C LEU A 91 7.39 -22.71 7.78
N LYS A 92 6.10 -22.63 7.47
CA LYS A 92 5.25 -23.76 7.07
C LYS A 92 5.89 -24.60 5.96
N ARG A 93 6.02 -25.91 6.19
CA ARG A 93 6.57 -26.89 5.25
C ARG A 93 7.96 -26.52 4.72
N LYS A 94 8.78 -25.85 5.52
CA LYS A 94 10.16 -25.49 5.19
C LYS A 94 11.15 -26.27 6.07
N ASN A 95 12.39 -26.33 5.60
CA ASN A 95 13.52 -26.85 6.37
C ASN A 95 14.14 -25.70 7.15
N VAL A 96 14.09 -25.77 8.48
CA VAL A 96 14.42 -24.66 9.35
C VAL A 96 15.58 -25.00 10.25
N VAL A 97 16.52 -24.07 10.37
CA VAL A 97 17.62 -24.10 11.33
C VAL A 97 17.41 -22.97 12.34
N CYS A 98 17.42 -23.31 13.63
CA CYS A 98 17.38 -22.33 14.72
C CYS A 98 18.48 -22.65 15.73
N PHE A 99 18.78 -21.70 16.61
CA PHE A 99 19.83 -21.93 17.60
C PHE A 99 19.42 -23.04 18.59
N ASP A 100 18.27 -22.86 19.23
CA ASP A 100 17.70 -23.79 20.22
C ASP A 100 16.20 -23.96 19.95
N ALA A 101 15.80 -25.13 19.45
CA ALA A 101 14.41 -25.41 19.09
C ALA A 101 13.51 -25.68 20.32
N SER A 102 14.09 -25.88 21.50
CA SER A 102 13.37 -26.28 22.71
C SER A 102 12.76 -25.10 23.48
N LYS A 103 13.11 -23.87 23.11
CA LYS A 103 12.70 -22.64 23.81
C LYS A 103 11.63 -21.86 23.03
N GLU A 104 10.76 -21.17 23.75
CA GLU A 104 9.87 -20.18 23.12
C GLU A 104 10.66 -18.96 22.60
N PRO A 105 10.26 -18.36 21.48
CA PRO A 105 9.02 -18.57 20.73
C PRO A 105 9.16 -19.67 19.66
N PHE A 106 10.30 -20.36 19.60
CA PHE A 106 10.66 -21.27 18.51
C PHE A 106 9.79 -22.51 18.49
N VAL A 107 9.41 -23.06 19.64
CA VAL A 107 8.45 -24.17 19.72
C VAL A 107 7.16 -23.82 18.97
N SER A 108 6.64 -22.61 19.17
CA SER A 108 5.43 -22.12 18.51
C SER A 108 5.66 -21.79 17.02
N LEU A 109 6.72 -21.04 16.69
CA LEU A 109 7.06 -20.62 15.32
C LEU A 109 7.37 -21.80 14.39
N LEU A 110 7.93 -22.89 14.92
CA LEU A 110 8.44 -24.00 14.12
C LEU A 110 7.43 -25.14 13.95
N ARG A 111 6.27 -25.07 14.62
CA ARG A 111 5.29 -26.15 14.73
C ARG A 111 4.87 -26.78 13.39
N ASN A 112 4.76 -25.96 12.34
CA ASN A 112 4.30 -26.39 11.02
C ASN A 112 5.45 -26.56 10.00
N SER A 113 6.69 -26.52 10.45
CA SER A 113 7.87 -26.74 9.60
C SER A 113 7.96 -28.20 9.15
N GLU A 114 8.60 -28.46 8.01
CA GLU A 114 8.81 -29.84 7.51
C GLU A 114 9.92 -30.55 8.29
N HIS A 115 11.05 -29.86 8.43
CA HIS A 115 12.20 -30.33 9.21
C HIS A 115 12.74 -29.18 10.06
N VAL A 116 13.10 -29.48 11.31
CA VAL A 116 13.65 -28.52 12.26
C VAL A 116 14.99 -29.05 12.76
N PHE A 117 16.02 -28.22 12.64
CA PHE A 117 17.37 -28.52 13.12
C PHE A 117 17.75 -27.50 14.20
N SER A 118 18.08 -27.99 15.40
CA SER A 118 18.68 -27.17 16.45
C SER A 118 20.20 -27.23 16.36
N ILE A 119 20.85 -26.06 16.27
CA ILE A 119 22.30 -25.96 16.31
C ILE A 119 22.85 -26.53 17.63
N VAL A 120 22.20 -26.24 18.77
CA VAL A 120 22.62 -26.75 20.08
C VAL A 120 22.64 -28.27 20.12
N ASP A 121 21.56 -28.92 19.67
CA ASP A 121 21.47 -30.39 19.68
C ASP A 121 22.50 -31.01 18.74
N VAL A 122 22.61 -30.50 17.51
CA VAL A 122 23.57 -31.02 16.52
C VAL A 122 25.02 -30.82 16.98
N PHE A 123 25.32 -29.68 17.60
CA PHE A 123 26.65 -29.42 18.15
C PHE A 123 26.97 -30.38 19.29
N ALA A 124 26.02 -30.60 20.21
CA ALA A 124 26.17 -31.54 21.30
C ALA A 124 26.38 -32.98 20.80
N ASP A 125 25.67 -33.39 19.75
CA ASP A 125 25.80 -34.72 19.13
C ASP A 125 27.16 -34.91 18.45
N ILE A 126 27.63 -33.92 17.67
CA ILE A 126 28.92 -34.00 16.97
C ILE A 126 30.09 -34.06 17.96
N TYR A 127 30.00 -33.32 19.07
CA TYR A 127 31.05 -33.18 20.08
C TYR A 127 30.75 -33.89 21.39
N SER A 128 29.97 -34.99 21.36
CA SER A 128 29.50 -35.69 22.56
C SER A 128 30.61 -36.19 23.50
N ASP A 129 31.83 -36.36 22.99
CA ASP A 129 33.03 -36.84 23.69
C ASP A 129 34.03 -35.71 24.07
N ASP A 130 33.69 -34.44 23.84
CA ASP A 130 34.55 -33.29 24.19
C ASP A 130 33.88 -32.38 25.24
N GLU A 131 34.31 -32.49 26.49
CA GLU A 131 33.78 -31.68 27.60
C GLU A 131 33.91 -30.17 27.39
N LYS A 132 34.96 -29.71 26.71
CA LYS A 132 35.14 -28.27 26.43
C LYS A 132 34.11 -27.80 25.42
N ALA A 133 33.87 -28.58 24.38
CA ALA A 133 32.82 -28.29 23.40
C ALA A 133 31.43 -28.27 24.06
N GLN A 134 31.12 -29.26 24.91
CA GLN A 134 29.84 -29.33 25.63
C GLN A 134 29.60 -28.13 26.55
N SER A 135 30.65 -27.48 27.04
CA SER A 135 30.53 -26.27 27.86
C SER A 135 30.16 -25.00 27.06
N CYS A 136 30.22 -25.05 25.73
CA CYS A 136 29.86 -23.96 24.84
C CYS A 136 28.33 -23.90 24.64
N THR A 137 27.62 -23.17 25.50
CA THR A 137 26.14 -23.09 25.48
C THR A 137 25.58 -21.90 24.69
N THR A 138 26.43 -21.01 24.17
CA THR A 138 26.03 -19.82 23.41
C THR A 138 26.64 -19.85 22.01
N LEU A 139 25.99 -19.18 21.05
CA LEU A 139 26.46 -19.12 19.66
C LEU A 139 27.90 -18.63 19.56
N SER A 140 28.23 -17.52 20.24
CA SER A 140 29.59 -16.96 20.24
C SER A 140 30.62 -17.97 20.75
N ARG A 141 30.35 -18.66 21.87
CA ARG A 141 31.28 -19.67 22.41
C ARG A 141 31.45 -20.88 21.47
N MET A 142 30.38 -21.32 20.83
CA MET A 142 30.44 -22.39 19.83
C MET A 142 31.28 -21.96 18.62
N CYS A 143 31.07 -20.74 18.11
CA CYS A 143 31.85 -20.17 17.00
C CYS A 143 33.34 -20.05 17.35
N ASP A 144 33.65 -19.54 18.54
CA ASP A 144 35.02 -19.40 19.02
C ASP A 144 35.70 -20.77 19.14
N TYR A 145 34.98 -21.77 19.66
CA TYR A 145 35.49 -23.13 19.80
C TYR A 145 35.83 -23.78 18.44
N VAL A 146 35.01 -23.56 17.41
CA VAL A 146 35.30 -24.07 16.06
C VAL A 146 36.28 -23.19 15.26
N GLY A 147 36.67 -22.02 15.80
CA GLY A 147 37.61 -21.11 15.16
C GLY A 147 37.02 -20.27 14.02
N LEU A 148 35.72 -19.95 14.08
CA LEU A 148 35.12 -18.94 13.19
C LEU A 148 35.68 -17.55 13.51
N ILE A 149 35.95 -16.76 12.48
CA ILE A 149 36.49 -15.40 12.62
C ILE A 149 35.45 -14.52 13.36
N PRO A 150 35.87 -13.62 14.27
CA PRO A 150 34.97 -12.66 14.92
C PRO A 150 34.32 -11.68 13.93
N ASP A 151 33.29 -10.96 14.37
CA ASP A 151 32.64 -9.92 13.55
C ASP A 151 33.63 -8.85 13.11
N ASP A 152 33.43 -8.33 11.90
CA ASP A 152 34.06 -7.09 11.45
C ASP A 152 33.08 -5.94 11.71
N ASN A 153 33.35 -5.16 12.77
CA ASN A 153 32.51 -4.04 13.21
C ASN A 153 32.37 -2.91 12.16
N ARG A 154 33.00 -3.03 10.99
CA ARG A 154 32.88 -2.10 9.87
C ARG A 154 31.55 -2.22 9.10
N ASN A 155 30.81 -3.32 9.25
CA ASN A 155 29.45 -3.38 8.71
C ASN A 155 28.48 -2.65 9.65
N THR A 156 27.89 -1.57 9.14
CA THR A 156 26.93 -0.71 9.87
C THR A 156 25.49 -0.88 9.39
N ASN A 157 25.27 -1.62 8.30
CA ASN A 157 23.96 -1.75 7.65
C ASN A 157 23.09 -2.88 8.22
N TYR A 158 23.66 -3.89 8.86
CA TYR A 158 22.89 -5.00 9.40
C TYR A 158 22.67 -4.86 10.90
N THR A 159 21.45 -5.15 11.33
CA THR A 159 21.13 -5.24 12.75
C THR A 159 21.91 -6.37 13.43
N PRO A 160 22.15 -6.30 14.74
CA PRO A 160 22.85 -7.37 15.45
C PRO A 160 22.14 -8.73 15.36
N LEU A 161 20.80 -8.77 15.24
CA LEU A 161 20.05 -10.01 15.00
C LEU A 161 20.40 -10.62 13.63
N LEU A 162 20.42 -9.80 12.56
CA LEU A 162 20.75 -10.28 11.23
C LEU A 162 22.22 -10.74 11.13
N LYS A 163 23.14 -10.05 11.82
CA LYS A 163 24.53 -10.51 11.97
C LYS A 163 24.61 -11.87 12.65
N ARG A 164 23.87 -12.04 13.76
CA ARG A 164 23.76 -13.31 14.49
C ARG A 164 23.20 -14.43 13.61
N LEU A 165 22.19 -14.16 12.79
CA LEU A 165 21.65 -15.12 11.82
C LEU A 165 22.68 -15.57 10.76
N HIS A 166 23.50 -14.65 10.25
CA HIS A 166 24.58 -15.00 9.32
C HIS A 166 25.67 -15.84 10.01
N GLN A 167 26.00 -15.50 11.26
CA GLN A 167 26.90 -16.31 12.08
C GLN A 167 26.34 -17.72 12.35
N MET A 168 25.03 -17.85 12.59
CA MET A 168 24.36 -19.16 12.67
C MET A 168 24.46 -19.95 11.36
N ALA A 169 24.27 -19.31 10.21
CA ALA A 169 24.42 -19.95 8.91
C ALA A 169 25.86 -20.42 8.64
N ALA A 170 26.85 -19.63 9.04
CA ALA A 170 28.26 -20.00 8.96
C ALA A 170 28.59 -21.20 9.85
N LEU A 171 28.13 -21.21 11.10
CA LEU A 171 28.29 -22.35 12.00
C LEU A 171 27.57 -23.59 11.47
N TRP A 172 26.34 -23.44 10.98
CA TRP A 172 25.60 -24.56 10.39
C TRP A 172 26.31 -25.18 9.19
N SER A 173 26.85 -24.36 8.27
CA SER A 173 27.64 -24.83 7.13
C SER A 173 28.79 -25.74 7.56
N PHE A 174 29.45 -25.37 8.67
CA PHE A 174 30.51 -26.16 9.28
C PHE A 174 30.00 -27.47 9.90
N LEU A 175 28.92 -27.40 10.68
CA LEU A 175 28.33 -28.58 11.33
C LEU A 175 27.77 -29.58 10.30
N GLU A 176 27.15 -29.08 9.23
CA GLU A 176 26.62 -29.88 8.14
C GLU A 176 27.74 -30.65 7.42
N GLU A 177 28.88 -30.00 7.14
CA GLU A 177 30.05 -30.68 6.57
C GLU A 177 30.59 -31.79 7.50
N LEU A 178 30.54 -31.57 8.82
CA LEU A 178 30.95 -32.59 9.80
C LEU A 178 29.95 -33.75 9.90
N LEU A 179 28.64 -33.49 9.77
CA LEU A 179 27.62 -34.55 9.71
C LEU A 179 27.80 -35.41 8.45
N LEU A 180 28.13 -34.80 7.33
CA LEU A 180 28.40 -35.50 6.07
C LEU A 180 29.74 -36.24 6.10
N ASN A 181 30.75 -35.68 6.78
CA ASN A 181 32.10 -36.22 6.83
C ASN A 181 32.67 -36.30 8.28
N PRO A 182 32.15 -37.20 9.15
CA PRO A 182 32.53 -37.23 10.57
C PRO A 182 34.04 -37.44 10.83
N LYS A 183 34.73 -38.14 9.91
CA LYS A 183 36.18 -38.38 9.97
C LYS A 183 37.01 -37.09 9.86
N ARG A 184 36.44 -36.00 9.33
CA ARG A 184 37.12 -34.71 9.16
C ARG A 184 37.11 -33.83 10.42
N ARG A 185 36.45 -34.26 11.49
CA ARG A 185 36.38 -33.51 12.77
C ARG A 185 37.74 -33.06 13.31
N LYS A 186 38.77 -33.92 13.19
CA LYS A 186 40.15 -33.61 13.64
C LYS A 186 40.96 -32.75 12.66
N SER A 187 40.61 -32.74 11.38
CA SER A 187 41.31 -31.97 10.34
C SER A 187 40.74 -30.58 10.13
N ILE A 188 39.47 -30.39 10.49
CA ILE A 188 38.73 -29.13 10.32
C ILE A 188 38.89 -28.21 11.54
N SER A 189 39.18 -28.77 12.73
CA SER A 189 39.32 -28.05 14.01
C SER A 189 40.52 -27.10 14.12
N ALA A 190 41.37 -27.00 13.10
CA ALA A 190 42.51 -26.08 13.05
C ALA A 190 42.58 -25.43 11.65
N GLY A 191 41.74 -24.42 11.42
CA GLY A 191 41.72 -23.62 10.18
C GLY A 191 40.79 -24.12 9.07
N GLY A 192 39.83 -25.00 9.38
CA GLY A 192 38.88 -25.54 8.40
C GLY A 192 37.91 -24.51 7.81
N ILE A 193 37.51 -24.77 6.55
CA ILE A 193 36.59 -24.02 5.67
C ILE A 193 36.02 -22.75 6.31
N GLN A 194 36.64 -21.61 6.02
CA GLN A 194 36.08 -20.30 6.35
C GLN A 194 34.96 -20.00 5.34
N PRO A 195 33.68 -19.97 5.74
CA PRO A 195 32.62 -19.57 4.84
C PRO A 195 32.64 -18.03 4.72
N SER A 196 33.73 -17.47 4.17
CA SER A 196 33.97 -16.02 4.08
C SER A 196 32.96 -15.28 3.21
N PHE A 197 32.21 -16.00 2.38
CA PHE A 197 31.06 -15.46 1.67
C PHE A 197 29.80 -15.32 2.54
N ILE A 198 29.75 -16.00 3.69
CA ILE A 198 28.65 -15.94 4.68
C ILE A 198 28.99 -15.00 5.83
N TRP A 199 30.20 -15.13 6.39
CA TRP A 199 30.63 -14.44 7.61
C TRP A 199 32.16 -14.21 7.62
N PRO A 200 32.67 -13.04 8.09
CA PRO A 200 31.92 -11.86 8.53
C PRO A 200 31.21 -11.14 7.38
N LEU A 201 30.24 -10.28 7.70
CA LEU A 201 29.59 -9.45 6.69
C LEU A 201 30.57 -8.41 6.14
N PRO A 202 30.49 -8.08 4.84
CA PRO A 202 31.41 -7.13 4.22
C PRO A 202 31.19 -5.71 4.77
N GLU A 203 32.26 -4.91 4.75
CA GLU A 203 32.21 -3.48 5.08
C GLU A 203 31.14 -2.74 4.27
N THR A 204 30.43 -1.83 4.94
CA THR A 204 29.40 -1.02 4.31
C THR A 204 30.02 -0.03 3.33
N LYS A 205 29.47 0.01 2.11
CA LYS A 205 29.88 0.96 1.07
C LYS A 205 28.82 2.03 0.87
N ASP A 206 29.09 3.22 1.38
CA ASP A 206 28.21 4.40 1.22
C ASP A 206 28.07 4.83 -0.25
N VAL A 207 29.15 4.66 -1.02
CA VAL A 207 29.16 5.00 -2.45
C VAL A 207 28.67 3.79 -3.26
N TRP A 208 27.55 3.99 -3.96
CA TRP A 208 26.98 2.97 -4.84
C TRP A 208 27.63 2.96 -6.22
N PHE A 209 27.91 4.15 -6.75
CA PHE A 209 28.58 4.39 -8.02
C PHE A 209 29.59 5.51 -7.84
N GLU A 210 30.80 5.37 -8.40
CA GLU A 210 31.90 6.34 -8.19
C GLU A 210 31.58 7.74 -8.76
N ASN A 211 30.77 7.81 -9.82
CA ASN A 211 30.53 9.04 -10.58
C ASN A 211 29.27 9.83 -10.17
N ASP A 212 28.57 9.43 -9.10
CA ASP A 212 27.28 10.02 -8.66
C ASP A 212 26.27 10.28 -9.81
N PRO A 213 25.86 9.22 -10.53
CA PRO A 213 24.97 9.30 -11.68
C PRO A 213 23.60 9.91 -11.33
N LYS A 214 23.00 10.64 -12.28
CA LYS A 214 21.66 11.24 -12.13
C LYS A 214 20.57 10.45 -12.86
N SER A 215 20.95 9.46 -13.66
CA SER A 215 20.05 8.58 -14.40
C SER A 215 20.74 7.29 -14.81
N PHE A 216 19.97 6.26 -15.17
CA PHE A 216 20.53 5.02 -15.73
C PHE A 216 21.32 5.24 -17.03
N LYS A 217 21.12 6.36 -17.73
CA LYS A 217 21.86 6.69 -18.96
C LYS A 217 23.31 7.08 -18.68
N ASP A 218 23.61 7.48 -17.45
CA ASP A 218 24.95 7.89 -17.03
C ASP A 218 25.83 6.70 -16.63
N LEU A 219 25.24 5.49 -16.61
CA LEU A 219 25.91 4.24 -16.26
C LEU A 219 26.11 3.36 -17.50
N SER A 220 27.25 2.68 -17.56
CA SER A 220 27.47 1.60 -18.53
C SER A 220 26.73 0.33 -18.13
N ASP A 221 26.39 -0.51 -19.12
CA ASP A 221 25.79 -1.83 -18.87
C ASP A 221 26.64 -2.71 -17.95
N LYS A 222 27.97 -2.52 -17.99
CA LYS A 222 28.90 -3.22 -17.11
C LYS A 222 28.74 -2.76 -15.66
N GLU A 223 28.74 -1.46 -15.39
CA GLU A 223 28.51 -0.93 -14.04
C GLU A 223 27.16 -1.38 -13.47
N ILE A 224 26.11 -1.36 -14.29
CA ILE A 224 24.78 -1.87 -13.90
C ILE A 224 24.85 -3.37 -13.59
N THR A 225 25.50 -4.16 -14.45
CA THR A 225 25.65 -5.60 -14.23
C THR A 225 26.42 -5.89 -12.95
N ASP A 226 27.53 -5.21 -12.72
CA ASP A 226 28.38 -5.39 -11.54
C ASP A 226 27.60 -5.00 -10.26
N PHE A 227 26.81 -3.92 -10.32
CA PHE A 227 25.94 -3.50 -9.22
C PHE A 227 24.92 -4.57 -8.85
N PHE A 228 24.15 -5.07 -9.83
CA PHE A 228 23.12 -6.09 -9.58
C PHE A 228 23.70 -7.49 -9.36
N SER A 229 24.95 -7.76 -9.75
CA SER A 229 25.63 -9.04 -9.48
C SER A 229 26.11 -9.13 -8.03
N SER A 230 26.36 -8.00 -7.37
CA SER A 230 26.66 -7.94 -5.94
C SER A 230 25.44 -8.31 -5.07
N ASN A 231 25.68 -8.62 -3.80
CA ASN A 231 24.58 -8.88 -2.86
C ASN A 231 23.89 -7.56 -2.50
N LEU A 232 22.74 -7.29 -3.11
CA LEU A 232 22.00 -6.04 -2.93
C LEU A 232 21.50 -5.83 -1.50
N ALA A 233 21.37 -6.89 -0.69
CA ALA A 233 21.03 -6.77 0.72
C ALA A 233 22.07 -5.96 1.51
N ASP A 234 23.33 -5.92 1.05
CA ASP A 234 24.39 -5.11 1.69
C ASP A 234 24.20 -3.61 1.51
N ARG A 235 23.39 -3.21 0.54
CA ARG A 235 23.11 -1.79 0.28
C ARG A 235 21.98 -1.25 1.14
N LEU A 236 21.18 -2.14 1.75
CA LEU A 236 20.06 -1.77 2.61
C LEU A 236 20.57 -1.46 4.02
N ASP A 237 20.15 -0.32 4.55
CA ASP A 237 20.26 -0.07 5.98
C ASP A 237 19.08 -0.77 6.67
N TRP A 238 19.34 -1.96 7.21
CA TRP A 238 18.31 -2.79 7.86
C TRP A 238 17.82 -2.20 9.19
N PHE A 239 18.47 -1.16 9.73
CA PHE A 239 17.91 -0.46 10.88
C PHE A 239 16.68 0.34 10.50
N GLU A 240 16.67 0.95 9.31
CA GLU A 240 15.61 1.86 8.86
C GLU A 240 14.69 1.24 7.79
N MET A 241 15.21 0.34 6.94
CA MET A 241 14.56 -0.09 5.68
C MET A 241 13.88 -1.47 5.77
N ASN A 242 13.40 -1.83 6.95
CA ASN A 242 12.80 -3.15 7.18
C ASN A 242 11.30 -3.21 6.80
N MET A 243 11.02 -3.72 5.60
CA MET A 243 9.68 -3.62 5.01
C MET A 243 8.81 -4.88 5.13
N TYR A 244 9.36 -6.06 5.44
CA TYR A 244 8.72 -7.30 4.94
C TYR A 244 7.55 -7.87 5.76
N ALA A 245 7.48 -7.70 7.08
CA ALA A 245 6.34 -8.25 7.85
C ALA A 245 5.26 -7.19 8.09
N CYS A 246 5.62 -6.13 8.83
CA CYS A 246 4.76 -4.98 9.13
C CYS A 246 4.11 -4.37 7.87
N ASP A 247 4.91 -3.94 6.91
CA ASP A 247 4.41 -3.15 5.77
C ASP A 247 3.85 -3.97 4.61
N TRP A 248 4.11 -5.28 4.59
CA TRP A 248 3.76 -6.15 3.45
C TRP A 248 2.66 -7.15 3.75
N LEU A 249 2.61 -7.72 4.96
CA LEU A 249 1.50 -8.60 5.34
C LEU A 249 0.41 -7.81 6.06
N PHE A 250 0.73 -7.10 7.14
CA PHE A 250 -0.29 -6.58 8.05
C PHE A 250 -0.93 -5.29 7.53
N ASN A 251 -0.14 -4.34 7.03
CA ASN A 251 -0.68 -3.09 6.46
C ASN A 251 -1.38 -3.30 5.10
N ARG A 252 -1.02 -4.34 4.33
CA ARG A 252 -1.59 -4.58 2.98
C ARG A 252 -2.83 -5.45 2.95
N GLN A 253 -3.00 -6.37 3.90
CA GLN A 253 -4.23 -7.15 3.98
C GLN A 253 -5.49 -6.28 4.11
N GLN A 254 -5.34 -5.03 4.57
CA GLN A 254 -6.44 -4.07 4.65
C GLN A 254 -6.75 -3.32 3.34
N ARG A 255 -5.95 -3.47 2.26
CA ARG A 255 -6.16 -2.72 1.00
C ARG A 255 -7.02 -3.52 0.00
N PRO A 256 -8.02 -2.90 -0.67
CA PRO A 256 -8.73 -3.49 -1.81
C PRO A 256 -7.74 -3.87 -2.89
N THR A 257 -7.93 -4.97 -3.62
CA THR A 257 -6.95 -5.44 -4.63
C THR A 257 -6.69 -4.41 -5.74
N ALA A 258 -5.41 -4.22 -6.11
CA ALA A 258 -4.99 -3.22 -7.11
C ALA A 258 -5.69 -3.39 -8.45
N ARG A 259 -6.12 -4.62 -8.78
CA ARG A 259 -6.89 -4.99 -9.98
C ARG A 259 -8.12 -4.10 -10.27
N GLU A 260 -8.66 -3.40 -9.28
CA GLU A 260 -9.80 -2.49 -9.44
C GLU A 260 -9.41 -1.11 -10.00
N LEU A 261 -8.12 -0.78 -10.06
CA LEU A 261 -7.63 0.51 -10.57
C LEU A 261 -7.51 0.50 -12.10
N ALA A 262 -8.13 1.48 -12.75
CA ALA A 262 -7.90 1.74 -14.17
C ALA A 262 -6.57 2.48 -14.39
N GLY A 263 -5.83 2.14 -15.44
CA GLY A 263 -4.61 2.87 -15.85
C GLY A 263 -3.37 2.61 -14.99
N GLN A 264 -3.28 1.45 -14.33
CA GLN A 264 -2.18 1.13 -13.41
C GLN A 264 -0.80 1.18 -14.06
N LYS A 265 -0.70 0.63 -15.28
CA LYS A 265 0.58 0.57 -16.00
C LYS A 265 1.07 1.97 -16.30
N GLU A 266 0.22 2.81 -16.86
CA GLU A 266 0.53 4.19 -17.24
C GLU A 266 0.94 5.02 -16.03
N LEU A 267 0.24 4.84 -14.90
CA LEU A 267 0.60 5.53 -13.66
C LEU A 267 1.93 5.03 -13.10
N ALA A 268 2.16 3.72 -13.08
CA ALA A 268 3.43 3.15 -12.64
C ALA A 268 4.61 3.61 -13.51
N GLU A 269 4.43 3.67 -14.83
CA GLU A 269 5.41 4.22 -15.77
C GLU A 269 5.68 5.70 -15.48
N PHE A 270 4.64 6.51 -15.33
CA PHE A 270 4.77 7.93 -15.02
C PHE A 270 5.49 8.17 -13.69
N ILE A 271 5.09 7.46 -12.63
CA ILE A 271 5.69 7.58 -11.31
C ILE A 271 7.16 7.18 -11.39
N PHE A 272 7.45 5.98 -11.88
CA PHE A 272 8.81 5.45 -11.90
C PHE A 272 9.74 6.31 -12.75
N GLN A 273 9.32 6.72 -13.94
CA GLN A 273 10.20 7.41 -14.89
C GLN A 273 10.22 8.94 -14.74
N LYS A 274 9.16 9.57 -14.19
CA LYS A 274 9.02 11.03 -14.16
C LYS A 274 8.98 11.64 -12.77
N ILE A 275 8.47 10.92 -11.77
CA ILE A 275 8.34 11.46 -10.41
C ILE A 275 9.54 11.10 -9.55
N LEU A 276 9.99 9.85 -9.64
CA LEU A 276 11.03 9.34 -8.76
C LEU A 276 12.42 9.83 -9.18
N SER A 277 13.22 10.20 -8.18
CA SER A 277 14.64 10.45 -8.39
C SER A 277 15.35 9.14 -8.79
N PHE A 278 16.49 9.27 -9.47
CA PHE A 278 17.28 8.10 -9.85
C PHE A 278 17.66 7.21 -8.66
N ARG A 279 18.02 7.82 -7.53
CA ARG A 279 18.28 7.09 -6.28
C ARG A 279 17.07 6.26 -5.84
N MET A 280 15.87 6.84 -5.91
CA MET A 280 14.64 6.13 -5.55
C MET A 280 14.29 5.03 -6.56
N GLN A 281 14.53 5.25 -7.85
CA GLN A 281 14.38 4.21 -8.87
C GLN A 281 15.26 3.00 -8.56
N ILE A 282 16.54 3.22 -8.20
CA ILE A 282 17.44 2.13 -7.79
C ILE A 282 16.92 1.42 -6.54
N TRP A 283 16.47 2.17 -5.52
CA TRP A 283 15.88 1.58 -4.32
C TRP A 283 14.72 0.64 -4.64
N ILE A 284 13.78 1.09 -5.48
CA ILE A 284 12.66 0.26 -5.93
C ILE A 284 13.15 -1.00 -6.63
N LEU A 285 14.17 -0.91 -7.49
CA LEU A 285 14.73 -2.09 -8.16
C LEU A 285 15.45 -3.04 -7.19
N ILE A 286 16.11 -2.52 -6.14
CA ILE A 286 16.68 -3.31 -5.05
C ILE A 286 15.55 -4.03 -4.32
N PHE A 287 14.50 -3.33 -3.89
CA PHE A 287 13.39 -3.92 -3.16
C PHE A 287 12.62 -4.94 -4.00
N TYR A 288 12.39 -4.68 -5.29
CA TYR A 288 11.79 -5.63 -6.21
C TYR A 288 12.66 -6.88 -6.37
N SER A 289 13.98 -6.70 -6.42
CA SER A 289 14.93 -7.80 -6.48
C SER A 289 14.91 -8.65 -5.21
N GLN A 290 14.97 -8.01 -4.04
CA GLN A 290 15.09 -8.68 -2.74
C GLN A 290 13.78 -9.33 -2.28
N PHE A 291 12.69 -8.58 -2.29
CA PHE A 291 11.45 -9.01 -1.65
C PHE A 291 10.46 -9.71 -2.60
N PHE A 292 10.55 -9.45 -3.91
CA PHE A 292 9.80 -10.21 -4.94
C PHE A 292 10.65 -11.31 -5.60
N HIS A 293 11.94 -11.42 -5.25
CA HIS A 293 12.91 -12.33 -5.86
C HIS A 293 13.03 -12.13 -7.39
N LYS A 294 13.01 -10.88 -7.85
CA LYS A 294 12.99 -10.48 -9.27
C LYS A 294 14.28 -9.81 -9.74
N LYS A 295 15.43 -10.31 -9.28
CA LYS A 295 16.78 -9.79 -9.60
C LYS A 295 17.02 -9.58 -11.10
N GLU A 296 16.67 -10.57 -11.93
CA GLU A 296 16.85 -10.50 -13.39
C GLU A 296 15.94 -9.45 -14.06
N ASP A 297 14.70 -9.33 -13.60
CA ASP A 297 13.79 -8.30 -14.11
C ASP A 297 14.30 -6.91 -13.70
N SER A 298 14.74 -6.72 -12.46
CA SER A 298 15.36 -5.47 -11.99
C SER A 298 16.59 -5.07 -12.81
N LEU A 299 17.49 -6.03 -13.07
CA LEU A 299 18.66 -5.82 -13.92
C LEU A 299 18.26 -5.45 -15.35
N THR A 300 17.25 -6.12 -15.90
CA THR A 300 16.75 -5.84 -17.25
C THR A 300 16.18 -4.43 -17.35
N ILE A 301 15.37 -4.00 -16.37
CA ILE A 301 14.84 -2.63 -16.30
C ILE A 301 15.98 -1.61 -16.24
N ALA A 302 16.98 -1.83 -15.37
CA ALA A 302 18.11 -0.92 -15.22
C ALA A 302 18.92 -0.79 -16.51
N LYS A 303 19.27 -1.91 -17.17
CA LYS A 303 19.98 -1.93 -18.47
C LYS A 303 19.21 -1.22 -19.57
N ASN A 304 17.88 -1.31 -19.55
CA ASN A 304 17.02 -0.59 -20.48
C ASN A 304 16.67 0.81 -19.96
N ARG A 305 17.55 1.41 -19.16
CA ARG A 305 17.50 2.82 -18.74
C ARG A 305 16.24 3.17 -17.94
N GLY A 306 15.73 2.22 -17.17
CA GLY A 306 14.51 2.38 -16.37
C GLY A 306 13.22 2.10 -17.14
N ASP A 307 13.30 1.69 -18.41
CA ASP A 307 12.14 1.26 -19.18
C ASP A 307 11.79 -0.18 -18.84
N PHE A 308 10.69 -0.37 -18.11
CA PHE A 308 10.19 -1.70 -17.76
C PHE A 308 9.21 -2.29 -18.78
N SER A 309 8.83 -1.52 -19.81
CA SER A 309 7.97 -2.03 -20.91
C SER A 309 8.68 -3.11 -21.75
N VAL A 310 10.01 -3.18 -21.64
CA VAL A 310 10.87 -4.21 -22.25
C VAL A 310 10.72 -5.60 -21.62
N LEU A 311 10.13 -5.69 -20.41
CA LEU A 311 9.91 -6.96 -19.74
C LEU A 311 8.86 -7.79 -20.48
N ARG A 312 8.83 -9.10 -20.19
CA ARG A 312 7.72 -9.96 -20.63
C ARG A 312 6.42 -9.49 -19.98
N PRO A 313 5.22 -9.73 -20.58
CA PRO A 313 3.95 -9.25 -20.03
C PRO A 313 3.72 -9.55 -18.55
N ALA A 314 4.04 -10.77 -18.10
CA ALA A 314 3.94 -11.14 -16.69
C ALA A 314 4.92 -10.37 -15.79
N GLY A 315 6.10 -10.00 -16.29
CA GLY A 315 7.06 -9.15 -15.60
C GLY A 315 6.60 -7.69 -15.52
N ILE A 316 5.97 -7.18 -16.59
CA ILE A 316 5.35 -5.84 -16.60
C ILE A 316 4.25 -5.78 -15.53
N GLU A 317 3.29 -6.70 -15.58
CA GLU A 317 2.20 -6.76 -14.60
C GLU A 317 2.73 -6.89 -13.17
N SER A 318 3.71 -7.76 -12.94
CA SER A 318 4.37 -7.95 -11.64
C SER A 318 5.01 -6.66 -11.13
N PHE A 319 5.77 -5.95 -11.98
CA PHE A 319 6.45 -4.72 -11.57
C PHE A 319 5.47 -3.54 -11.41
N THR A 320 4.44 -3.45 -12.25
CA THR A 320 3.35 -2.49 -12.09
C THR A 320 2.65 -2.68 -10.75
N ASN A 321 2.20 -3.90 -10.45
CA ASN A 321 1.57 -4.19 -9.15
C ASN A 321 2.53 -3.87 -8.00
N PHE A 322 3.81 -4.22 -8.14
CA PHE A 322 4.81 -3.87 -7.14
C PHE A 322 4.88 -2.35 -6.89
N ILE A 323 4.98 -1.53 -7.93
CA ILE A 323 5.00 -0.06 -7.75
C ILE A 323 3.71 0.41 -7.09
N ILE A 324 2.54 0.01 -7.61
CA ILE A 324 1.24 0.48 -7.16
C ILE A 324 0.98 0.11 -5.69
N ASP A 325 1.25 -1.15 -5.31
CA ASP A 325 1.04 -1.65 -3.95
C ASP A 325 1.94 -0.99 -2.89
N ASN A 326 2.99 -0.28 -3.33
CA ASN A 326 4.02 0.34 -2.49
C ASN A 326 4.09 1.88 -2.64
N LEU A 327 3.15 2.52 -3.33
CA LEU A 327 3.23 3.96 -3.63
C LEU A 327 3.34 4.85 -2.40
N ASP A 328 2.64 4.47 -1.34
CA ASP A 328 2.66 5.18 -0.08
C ASP A 328 4.04 5.17 0.59
N LEU A 329 4.91 4.21 0.28
CA LEU A 329 6.27 4.13 0.81
C LEU A 329 7.29 4.83 -0.08
N PHE A 330 7.09 4.78 -1.40
CA PHE A 330 8.06 5.31 -2.36
C PHE A 330 7.94 6.82 -2.60
N LEU A 331 6.77 7.40 -2.33
CA LEU A 331 6.50 8.81 -2.56
C LEU A 331 6.70 9.61 -1.28
N SER A 332 7.43 10.73 -1.38
CA SER A 332 7.44 11.74 -0.31
C SER A 332 6.07 12.39 -0.15
N SER A 333 5.80 13.03 1.00
CA SER A 333 4.54 13.76 1.24
C SER A 333 4.23 14.79 0.14
N ASP A 334 5.26 15.50 -0.35
CA ASP A 334 5.11 16.50 -1.42
C ASP A 334 4.80 15.85 -2.78
N GLN A 335 5.45 14.72 -3.08
CA GLN A 335 5.17 13.94 -4.28
C GLN A 335 3.74 13.37 -4.26
N LYS A 336 3.29 12.84 -3.11
CA LYS A 336 1.91 12.38 -2.91
C LYS A 336 0.91 13.51 -3.16
N ALA A 337 1.11 14.66 -2.52
CA ALA A 337 0.23 15.82 -2.67
C ALA A 337 0.16 16.31 -4.13
N SER A 338 1.31 16.39 -4.81
CA SER A 338 1.38 16.83 -6.21
C SER A 338 0.70 15.83 -7.14
N LEU A 339 0.92 14.54 -6.97
CA LEU A 339 0.30 13.49 -7.78
C LEU A 339 -1.22 13.47 -7.59
N ILE A 340 -1.70 13.54 -6.35
CA ILE A 340 -3.13 13.62 -6.03
C ILE A 340 -3.76 14.86 -6.65
N ALA A 341 -3.09 16.01 -6.58
CA ALA A 341 -3.56 17.23 -7.22
C ALA A 341 -3.70 17.08 -8.75
N SER A 342 -2.73 16.47 -9.42
CA SER A 342 -2.79 16.21 -10.85
C SER A 342 -3.95 15.26 -11.21
N LEU A 343 -4.17 14.19 -10.43
CA LEU A 343 -5.26 13.25 -10.65
C LEU A 343 -6.64 13.90 -10.44
N ILE A 344 -6.79 14.73 -9.40
CA ILE A 344 -8.01 15.51 -9.17
C ILE A 344 -8.21 16.47 -10.34
N ASN A 345 -7.20 17.27 -10.68
CA ASN A 345 -7.30 18.25 -11.77
C ASN A 345 -7.72 17.61 -13.10
N GLN A 346 -7.06 16.51 -13.47
CA GLN A 346 -7.41 15.74 -14.67
C GLN A 346 -8.84 15.22 -14.60
N SER A 347 -9.25 14.60 -13.49
CA SER A 347 -10.62 14.07 -13.35
C SER A 347 -11.67 15.18 -13.44
N LEU A 348 -11.42 16.35 -12.83
CA LEU A 348 -12.35 17.48 -12.88
C LEU A 348 -12.43 18.08 -14.29
N HIS A 349 -11.30 18.14 -14.99
CA HIS A 349 -11.25 18.62 -16.37
C HIS A 349 -12.00 17.68 -17.32
N GLU A 350 -11.73 16.37 -17.25
CA GLU A 350 -12.44 15.35 -18.03
C GLU A 350 -13.95 15.42 -17.78
N ASN A 351 -14.37 15.51 -16.51
CA ASN A 351 -15.78 15.63 -16.14
C ASN A 351 -16.44 16.92 -16.66
N ASP A 352 -15.73 18.05 -16.72
CA ASP A 352 -16.27 19.33 -17.24
C ASP A 352 -16.39 19.35 -18.77
N THR A 353 -15.61 18.51 -19.47
CA THR A 353 -15.71 18.36 -20.93
C THR A 353 -16.89 17.50 -21.40
N VAL A 354 -17.56 16.80 -20.47
CA VAL A 354 -18.73 15.99 -20.79
C VAL A 354 -19.87 16.90 -21.28
N PRO A 355 -20.43 16.68 -22.47
CA PRO A 355 -21.53 17.50 -22.97
C PRO A 355 -22.79 17.34 -22.11
N PHE A 356 -23.66 18.35 -22.14
CA PHE A 356 -25.00 18.20 -21.60
C PHE A 356 -25.79 17.19 -22.43
N GLU A 357 -26.42 16.24 -21.75
CA GLU A 357 -27.30 15.24 -22.34
C GLU A 357 -28.70 15.35 -21.76
N HIS A 358 -29.70 15.34 -22.64
CA HIS A 358 -31.10 15.33 -22.21
C HIS A 358 -31.58 13.89 -22.01
N TYR A 359 -32.05 13.58 -20.81
CA TYR A 359 -32.57 12.27 -20.46
C TYR A 359 -34.10 12.31 -20.35
N ASP A 360 -34.78 11.47 -21.13
CA ASP A 360 -36.21 11.23 -20.93
C ASP A 360 -36.41 10.30 -19.73
N PHE A 361 -36.54 10.88 -18.54
CA PHE A 361 -36.69 10.17 -17.27
C PHE A 361 -37.85 9.16 -17.31
N ASP A 362 -39.00 9.54 -17.87
CA ASP A 362 -40.22 8.73 -17.84
C ASP A 362 -40.11 7.56 -18.83
N LEU A 363 -39.50 7.79 -20.00
CA LEU A 363 -39.21 6.73 -20.97
C LEU A 363 -38.16 5.75 -20.42
N LEU A 364 -37.06 6.25 -19.84
CA LEU A 364 -35.98 5.41 -19.30
C LEU A 364 -36.47 4.57 -18.12
N ARG A 365 -37.24 5.17 -17.19
CA ARG A 365 -37.83 4.43 -16.07
C ARG A 365 -38.81 3.35 -16.51
N LYS A 366 -39.55 3.56 -17.61
CA LYS A 366 -40.43 2.55 -18.20
C LYS A 366 -39.65 1.43 -18.90
N LYS A 367 -38.61 1.78 -19.65
CA LYS A 367 -37.74 0.80 -20.34
C LYS A 367 -37.02 -0.10 -19.34
N ASP A 368 -36.40 0.48 -18.31
CA ASP A 368 -35.69 -0.26 -17.25
C ASP A 368 -36.60 -1.28 -16.53
N ARG A 369 -37.90 -0.97 -16.38
CA ARG A 369 -38.89 -1.88 -15.80
C ARG A 369 -39.34 -3.01 -16.72
N THR A 370 -39.27 -2.83 -18.04
CA THR A 370 -39.89 -3.74 -19.03
C THR A 370 -38.89 -4.60 -19.77
N ALA A 371 -37.68 -4.10 -20.01
CA ALA A 371 -36.56 -4.81 -20.61
C ALA A 371 -35.25 -4.13 -20.18
N PRO A 372 -34.59 -4.60 -19.11
CA PRO A 372 -33.30 -4.05 -18.67
C PRO A 372 -32.20 -4.49 -19.64
N GLU A 373 -32.11 -3.81 -20.78
CA GLU A 373 -30.95 -3.89 -21.67
C GLU A 373 -30.01 -2.73 -21.34
N GLY A 374 -28.82 -3.05 -20.81
CA GLY A 374 -27.78 -2.08 -20.49
C GLY A 374 -27.44 -1.95 -18.99
N PRO A 375 -26.58 -0.98 -18.62
CA PRO A 375 -26.18 -0.75 -17.24
C PRO A 375 -27.38 -0.29 -16.39
N ARG A 376 -27.48 -0.83 -15.17
CA ARG A 376 -28.57 -0.56 -14.24
C ARG A 376 -28.61 0.93 -13.86
N LEU A 377 -29.81 1.52 -13.91
CA LEU A 377 -30.06 2.90 -13.49
C LEU A 377 -30.93 2.93 -12.23
N TYR A 378 -30.75 3.96 -11.40
CA TYR A 378 -31.59 4.23 -10.24
C TYR A 378 -32.29 5.56 -10.41
N PHE A 379 -33.60 5.57 -10.15
CA PHE A 379 -34.46 6.73 -10.36
C PHE A 379 -35.00 7.24 -9.03
N SER A 380 -34.73 8.50 -8.71
CA SER A 380 -35.29 9.22 -7.57
C SER A 380 -36.18 10.37 -8.05
N SER A 381 -37.27 10.62 -7.33
CA SER A 381 -38.13 11.79 -7.52
C SER A 381 -38.63 12.27 -6.16
N SER A 382 -39.01 13.54 -6.07
CA SER A 382 -39.60 14.07 -4.83
C SER A 382 -40.81 13.24 -4.38
N PRO A 383 -41.00 13.03 -3.07
CA PRO A 383 -42.12 12.23 -2.57
C PRO A 383 -43.46 12.90 -2.88
N GLU A 384 -44.43 12.11 -3.31
CA GLU A 384 -45.84 12.49 -3.57
C GLU A 384 -46.54 12.97 -2.27
N ARG A 385 -46.24 14.18 -1.79
CA ARG A 385 -46.98 14.84 -0.70
C ARG A 385 -47.39 16.24 -1.13
N GLY A 386 -48.65 16.38 -1.58
CA GLY A 386 -49.28 17.64 -1.97
C GLY A 386 -49.12 18.02 -3.45
N SER A 387 -49.71 19.15 -3.87
CA SER A 387 -49.73 19.60 -5.28
C SER A 387 -48.35 20.04 -5.83
N ALA A 388 -47.33 20.15 -4.98
CA ALA A 388 -45.97 20.59 -5.35
C ALA A 388 -44.97 19.42 -5.47
N ALA A 389 -45.45 18.18 -5.46
CA ALA A 389 -44.64 16.99 -5.21
C ALA A 389 -43.76 16.52 -6.38
N ASP A 390 -43.98 16.99 -7.62
CA ASP A 390 -43.23 16.53 -8.80
C ASP A 390 -42.32 17.63 -9.38
N CYS A 391 -41.44 18.18 -8.55
CA CYS A 391 -40.52 19.26 -8.93
C CYS A 391 -39.05 18.81 -9.14
N TYR A 392 -38.69 17.59 -8.75
CA TYR A 392 -37.33 17.05 -8.88
C TYR A 392 -37.34 15.60 -9.38
N LYS A 393 -36.45 15.32 -10.32
CA LYS A 393 -36.15 13.98 -10.85
C LYS A 393 -34.64 13.81 -10.94
N GLU A 394 -34.14 12.65 -10.54
CA GLU A 394 -32.72 12.31 -10.62
C GLU A 394 -32.50 10.89 -11.12
N ILE A 395 -31.50 10.73 -11.97
CA ILE A 395 -31.01 9.45 -12.46
C ILE A 395 -29.61 9.25 -11.95
N ARG A 396 -29.36 8.09 -11.35
CA ARG A 396 -28.03 7.62 -10.94
C ARG A 396 -27.64 6.38 -11.71
N ASP A 397 -26.35 6.23 -11.94
CA ASP A 397 -25.77 5.03 -12.55
C ASP A 397 -25.63 3.87 -11.54
N ALA A 398 -25.10 2.74 -12.01
CA ALA A 398 -24.88 1.55 -11.19
C ALA A 398 -23.89 1.76 -10.03
N THR A 399 -23.01 2.77 -10.13
CA THR A 399 -22.04 3.13 -9.09
C THR A 399 -22.64 4.07 -8.03
N GLY A 400 -23.87 4.53 -8.25
CA GLY A 400 -24.59 5.46 -7.37
C GLY A 400 -24.30 6.93 -7.67
N ARG A 401 -23.55 7.26 -8.73
CA ARG A 401 -23.25 8.63 -9.15
C ARG A 401 -24.46 9.24 -9.88
N SER A 402 -24.84 10.47 -9.53
CA SER A 402 -25.84 11.23 -10.29
C SER A 402 -25.33 11.51 -11.70
N ILE A 403 -26.12 11.17 -12.72
CA ILE A 403 -25.80 11.48 -14.14
C ILE A 403 -26.76 12.52 -14.72
N TYR A 404 -27.97 12.62 -14.16
CA TYR A 404 -28.96 13.59 -14.59
C TYR A 404 -29.81 14.09 -13.41
N ARG A 405 -30.05 15.39 -13.35
CA ARG A 405 -30.93 16.05 -12.38
C ARG A 405 -31.82 17.05 -13.11
N ARG A 406 -33.14 16.89 -12.97
CA ARG A 406 -34.15 17.75 -13.61
C ARG A 406 -35.03 18.41 -12.58
N PHE A 407 -35.23 19.71 -12.75
CA PHE A 407 -36.08 20.56 -11.94
C PHE A 407 -37.27 21.05 -12.78
N GLU A 408 -38.49 20.75 -12.33
CA GLU A 408 -39.72 21.03 -13.07
C GLU A 408 -40.60 22.04 -12.32
N ILE A 409 -40.89 23.17 -12.97
CA ILE A 409 -41.85 24.17 -12.49
C ILE A 409 -43.17 23.97 -13.22
N LYS A 410 -44.22 23.65 -12.47
CA LYS A 410 -45.57 23.36 -12.99
C LYS A 410 -46.61 24.28 -12.33
N GLY A 411 -47.84 24.21 -12.82
CA GLY A 411 -48.99 24.86 -12.19
C GLY A 411 -49.15 26.35 -12.50
N ARG A 412 -50.06 27.01 -11.78
CA ARG A 412 -50.33 28.46 -11.89
C ARG A 412 -50.52 29.09 -10.51
N GLY A 413 -50.30 30.41 -10.42
CA GLY A 413 -50.52 31.17 -9.19
C GLY A 413 -49.79 30.58 -7.98
N LYS A 414 -50.52 30.24 -6.91
CA LYS A 414 -49.96 29.71 -5.66
C LYS A 414 -49.19 28.39 -5.86
N GLU A 415 -49.67 27.50 -6.74
CA GLU A 415 -49.01 26.22 -7.03
C GLU A 415 -47.66 26.43 -7.72
N ARG A 416 -47.62 27.34 -8.70
CA ARG A 416 -46.36 27.72 -9.37
C ARG A 416 -45.35 28.31 -8.39
N ASN A 417 -45.80 29.17 -7.48
CA ASN A 417 -44.92 29.75 -6.46
C ASN A 417 -44.34 28.69 -5.52
N ALA A 418 -45.14 27.70 -5.13
CA ALA A 418 -44.64 26.56 -4.34
C ALA A 418 -43.61 25.72 -5.11
N HIS A 419 -43.83 25.47 -6.41
CA HIS A 419 -42.82 24.82 -7.27
C HIS A 419 -41.53 25.64 -7.37
N ILE A 420 -41.63 26.96 -7.53
CA ILE A 420 -40.48 27.86 -7.59
C ILE A 420 -39.66 27.78 -6.29
N GLU A 421 -40.31 27.80 -5.14
CA GLU A 421 -39.65 27.70 -3.84
C GLU A 421 -38.93 26.36 -3.66
N ASN A 422 -39.58 25.25 -4.03
CA ASN A 422 -38.98 23.91 -3.97
C ASN A 422 -37.80 23.75 -4.95
N VAL A 423 -37.92 24.27 -6.18
CA VAL A 423 -36.82 24.25 -7.15
C VAL A 423 -35.65 25.08 -6.64
N ARG A 424 -35.88 26.27 -6.08
CA ARG A 424 -34.82 27.08 -5.45
C ARG A 424 -34.16 26.33 -4.30
N HIS A 425 -34.94 25.64 -3.47
CA HIS A 425 -34.40 24.80 -2.40
C HIS A 425 -33.47 23.71 -2.96
N HIS A 426 -33.91 22.93 -3.95
CA HIS A 426 -33.08 21.88 -4.53
C HIS A 426 -31.87 22.41 -5.33
N VAL A 427 -31.97 23.57 -5.97
CA VAL A 427 -30.83 24.23 -6.61
C VAL A 427 -29.78 24.63 -5.58
N ASN A 428 -30.20 25.18 -4.44
CA ASN A 428 -29.28 25.51 -3.34
C ASN A 428 -28.64 24.27 -2.72
N GLU A 429 -29.32 23.12 -2.72
CA GLU A 429 -28.75 21.85 -2.29
C GLU A 429 -27.56 21.41 -3.18
N ILE A 430 -27.58 21.69 -4.48
CA ILE A 430 -26.42 21.43 -5.37
C ILE A 430 -25.20 22.24 -4.91
N ILE A 431 -25.39 23.52 -4.57
CA ILE A 431 -24.31 24.37 -4.05
C ILE A 431 -23.79 23.80 -2.73
N ARG A 432 -24.67 23.36 -1.83
CA ARG A 432 -24.29 22.77 -0.55
C ARG A 432 -23.50 21.47 -0.73
N GLU A 433 -23.92 20.61 -1.66
CA GLU A 433 -23.19 19.40 -2.04
C GLU A 433 -21.81 19.74 -2.61
N ALA A 434 -21.74 20.67 -3.56
CA ALA A 434 -20.50 21.11 -4.20
C ALA A 434 -19.55 21.83 -3.22
N SER A 435 -20.09 22.46 -2.17
CA SER A 435 -19.28 23.09 -1.11
C SER A 435 -18.59 22.07 -0.19
N ASN A 436 -19.03 20.82 -0.20
CA ASN A 436 -18.30 19.75 0.49
C ASN A 436 -17.19 19.20 -0.44
N PRO A 437 -15.90 19.38 -0.08
CA PRO A 437 -14.79 18.92 -0.91
C PRO A 437 -14.77 17.39 -1.07
N PHE A 438 -15.35 16.64 -0.14
CA PHE A 438 -15.40 15.18 -0.22
C PHE A 438 -16.71 14.63 -0.82
N SER A 439 -17.52 15.48 -1.45
CA SER A 439 -18.75 15.04 -2.11
C SER A 439 -18.45 14.18 -3.35
N ASP A 440 -19.43 13.35 -3.72
CA ASP A 440 -19.36 12.50 -4.92
C ASP A 440 -19.39 13.31 -6.23
N ILE A 441 -19.68 14.62 -6.16
CA ILE A 441 -19.56 15.54 -7.30
C ILE A 441 -18.09 15.65 -7.74
N TRP A 442 -17.17 15.74 -6.77
CA TRP A 442 -15.74 15.93 -7.03
C TRP A 442 -14.98 14.60 -7.11
N MET A 443 -15.47 13.59 -6.38
CA MET A 443 -14.72 12.38 -6.10
C MET A 443 -15.34 11.16 -6.79
N THR A 444 -14.78 10.77 -7.94
CA THR A 444 -15.17 9.53 -8.63
C THR A 444 -14.70 8.29 -7.84
N PRO A 445 -15.35 7.12 -7.98
CA PRO A 445 -14.91 5.89 -7.32
C PRO A 445 -13.44 5.53 -7.61
N ALA A 446 -13.00 5.67 -8.87
CA ALA A 446 -11.62 5.41 -9.26
C ALA A 446 -10.63 6.37 -8.60
N LEU A 447 -10.97 7.66 -8.51
CA LEU A 447 -10.12 8.66 -7.86
C LEU A 447 -9.98 8.40 -6.34
N LYS A 448 -11.07 7.97 -5.68
CA LYS A 448 -11.04 7.58 -4.26
C LYS A 448 -10.06 6.42 -4.03
N LEU A 449 -10.11 5.40 -4.90
CA LEU A 449 -9.18 4.27 -4.84
C LEU A 449 -7.73 4.74 -5.06
N TRP A 450 -7.48 5.58 -6.07
CA TRP A 450 -6.14 6.12 -6.31
C TRP A 450 -5.57 6.89 -5.12
N ILE A 451 -6.38 7.74 -4.47
CA ILE A 451 -5.97 8.47 -3.27
C ILE A 451 -5.62 7.51 -2.14
N GLN A 452 -6.40 6.45 -1.95
CA GLN A 452 -6.12 5.44 -0.93
C GLN A 452 -4.78 4.73 -1.20
N TYR A 453 -4.47 4.40 -2.45
CA TYR A 453 -3.19 3.79 -2.82
C TYR A 453 -2.00 4.73 -2.64
N ILE A 454 -2.15 6.00 -2.98
CA ILE A 454 -1.07 7.00 -2.86
C ILE A 454 -0.82 7.37 -1.39
N THR A 455 -1.88 7.46 -0.58
CA THR A 455 -1.78 7.85 0.83
C THR A 455 -1.51 6.68 1.76
N GLY A 456 -1.92 5.47 1.38
CA GLY A 456 -1.93 4.28 2.23
C GLY A 456 -3.10 4.26 3.22
N ILE A 457 -4.02 5.23 3.16
CA ILE A 457 -5.11 5.40 4.14
C ILE A 457 -6.45 5.12 3.46
N ASN A 458 -7.32 4.37 4.13
CA ASN A 458 -8.65 4.11 3.61
C ASN A 458 -9.44 5.41 3.40
N PHE A 459 -10.01 5.59 2.21
CA PHE A 459 -10.74 6.81 1.87
C PHE A 459 -11.91 7.08 2.84
N THR A 460 -12.55 6.03 3.37
CA THR A 460 -13.63 6.18 4.37
C THR A 460 -13.14 6.82 5.66
N ASP A 461 -11.89 6.57 6.06
CA ASP A 461 -11.28 7.20 7.23
C ASP A 461 -10.88 8.65 6.97
N ILE A 462 -10.55 8.99 5.73
CA ILE A 462 -10.26 10.37 5.35
C ILE A 462 -11.52 11.22 5.45
N VAL A 463 -12.67 10.75 4.95
CA VAL A 463 -13.89 11.57 4.86
C VAL A 463 -14.74 11.59 6.13
N ARG A 464 -14.55 10.65 7.06
CA ARG A 464 -15.32 10.63 8.31
C ARG A 464 -14.96 11.82 9.22
N PRO A 465 -15.85 12.21 10.15
CA PRO A 465 -15.53 13.19 11.18
C PRO A 465 -14.27 12.81 11.98
N GLN A 466 -13.45 13.81 12.28
CA GLN A 466 -12.23 13.66 13.05
C GLN A 466 -12.55 13.18 14.48
N LYS A 467 -11.81 12.18 14.96
CA LYS A 467 -11.83 11.71 16.35
C LYS A 467 -10.60 12.22 17.10
N MET A 468 -10.71 12.32 18.42
CA MET A 468 -9.64 12.82 19.30
C MET A 468 -8.36 11.98 19.22
N ASN A 469 -8.48 10.68 18.96
CA ASN A 469 -7.38 9.73 18.90
C ASN A 469 -6.99 9.35 17.46
N ASP A 470 -7.39 10.14 16.45
CA ASP A 470 -6.98 9.87 15.07
C ASP A 470 -5.46 10.13 14.90
N PRO A 471 -4.73 9.25 14.17
CA PRO A 471 -3.31 9.42 13.91
C PRO A 471 -2.98 10.77 13.25
N GLU A 472 -1.81 11.34 13.56
CA GLU A 472 -1.34 12.60 12.96
C GLU A 472 -1.22 12.52 11.43
N SER A 473 -0.79 11.37 10.91
CA SER A 473 -0.71 11.09 9.47
C SER A 473 -2.07 11.20 8.79
N LEU A 474 -3.12 10.67 9.42
CA LEU A 474 -4.50 10.76 8.94
C LEU A 474 -5.02 12.20 8.96
N ASN A 475 -4.79 12.93 10.05
CA ASN A 475 -5.20 14.34 10.15
C ASN A 475 -4.49 15.21 9.11
N SER A 476 -3.19 14.98 8.90
CA SER A 476 -2.40 15.67 7.88
C SER A 476 -2.90 15.37 6.47
N ALA A 477 -3.19 14.10 6.17
CA ALA A 477 -3.75 13.69 4.89
C ALA A 477 -5.12 14.35 4.61
N ARG A 478 -6.02 14.43 5.61
CA ARG A 478 -7.31 15.11 5.50
C ARG A 478 -7.17 16.59 5.15
N ILE A 479 -6.31 17.31 5.88
CA ILE A 479 -6.09 18.75 5.67
C ILE A 479 -5.51 19.00 4.27
N THR A 480 -4.51 18.22 3.89
CA THR A 480 -3.85 18.33 2.59
C THR A 480 -4.83 18.05 1.45
N LEU A 481 -5.57 16.94 1.53
CA LEU A 481 -6.53 16.56 0.49
C LEU A 481 -7.65 17.58 0.36
N ARG A 482 -8.19 18.09 1.47
CA ARG A 482 -9.19 19.16 1.47
C ARG A 482 -8.68 20.38 0.71
N LYS A 483 -7.49 20.88 1.05
CA LYS A 483 -6.89 22.06 0.40
C LYS A 483 -6.68 21.86 -1.10
N ILE A 484 -6.24 20.65 -1.49
CA ILE A 484 -6.07 20.31 -2.90
C ILE A 484 -7.43 20.37 -3.60
N ILE A 485 -8.45 19.68 -3.09
CA ILE A 485 -9.76 19.65 -3.74
C ILE A 485 -10.36 21.05 -3.83
N GLU A 486 -10.35 21.82 -2.74
CA GLU A 486 -10.87 23.21 -2.72
C GLU A 486 -10.17 24.09 -3.76
N ARG A 487 -8.84 23.95 -3.91
CA ARG A 487 -8.07 24.67 -4.92
C ARG A 487 -8.46 24.26 -6.34
N GLU A 488 -8.49 22.96 -6.62
CA GLU A 488 -8.77 22.44 -7.97
C GLU A 488 -10.25 22.62 -8.37
N SER A 489 -11.18 22.60 -7.41
CA SER A 489 -12.63 22.73 -7.66
C SER A 489 -13.09 24.18 -7.81
N SER A 490 -12.32 25.16 -7.32
CA SER A 490 -12.72 26.58 -7.29
C SER A 490 -13.20 27.13 -8.64
N PRO A 491 -12.51 26.90 -9.78
CA PRO A 491 -12.96 27.43 -11.07
C PRO A 491 -14.32 26.86 -11.51
N TYR A 492 -14.58 25.59 -11.17
CA TYR A 492 -15.83 24.92 -11.52
C TYR A 492 -16.98 25.35 -10.60
N LEU A 493 -16.70 25.66 -9.33
CA LEU A 493 -17.67 26.27 -8.42
C LEU A 493 -18.13 27.63 -8.92
N GLU A 494 -17.22 28.49 -9.36
CA GLU A 494 -17.56 29.80 -9.94
C GLU A 494 -18.48 29.65 -11.18
N LYS A 495 -18.15 28.69 -12.06
CA LYS A 495 -18.99 28.34 -13.23
C LYS A 495 -20.37 27.82 -12.82
N LEU A 496 -20.46 27.00 -11.77
CA LEU A 496 -21.74 26.55 -11.21
C LEU A 496 -22.57 27.74 -10.72
N TYR A 497 -22.00 28.63 -9.91
CA TYR A 497 -22.71 29.81 -9.40
C TYR A 497 -23.27 30.68 -10.53
N ALA A 498 -22.50 30.90 -11.60
CA ALA A 498 -22.97 31.62 -12.77
C ALA A 498 -24.17 30.93 -13.43
N ASN A 499 -24.08 29.62 -13.71
CA ASN A 499 -25.18 28.85 -14.31
C ASN A 499 -26.42 28.83 -13.42
N LEU A 500 -26.26 28.74 -12.10
CA LEU A 500 -27.37 28.74 -11.16
C LEU A 500 -28.04 30.12 -11.01
N ASN A 501 -27.28 31.21 -11.12
CA ASN A 501 -27.84 32.56 -11.19
C ASN A 501 -28.72 32.72 -12.44
N GLU A 502 -28.24 32.26 -13.61
CA GLU A 502 -29.06 32.25 -14.85
C GLU A 502 -30.32 31.38 -14.69
N CYS A 503 -30.22 30.23 -14.01
CA CYS A 503 -31.39 29.43 -13.68
C CYS A 503 -32.36 30.19 -12.76
N GLY A 504 -31.85 30.90 -11.75
CA GLY A 504 -32.64 31.74 -10.85
C GLY A 504 -33.42 32.84 -11.57
N GLU A 505 -32.79 33.46 -12.58
CA GLU A 505 -33.45 34.42 -13.47
C GLU A 505 -34.59 33.76 -14.24
N LEU A 506 -34.35 32.60 -14.88
CA LEU A 506 -35.36 31.85 -15.62
C LEU A 506 -36.55 31.45 -14.73
N ILE A 507 -36.27 30.94 -13.53
CA ILE A 507 -37.28 30.56 -12.53
C ILE A 507 -38.18 31.75 -12.15
N SER A 508 -37.64 32.96 -12.19
CA SER A 508 -38.34 34.19 -11.77
C SER A 508 -39.12 34.85 -12.91
N GLN A 509 -39.02 34.37 -14.15
CA GLN A 509 -39.79 34.91 -15.28
C GLN A 509 -41.25 34.44 -15.25
N GLU A 510 -42.18 35.34 -15.57
CA GLU A 510 -43.61 35.00 -15.63
C GLU A 510 -43.96 34.19 -16.89
N ASN A 511 -43.22 34.40 -17.98
CA ASN A 511 -43.43 33.70 -19.25
C ASN A 511 -43.24 32.18 -19.06
N THR A 512 -44.17 31.38 -19.62
CA THR A 512 -44.13 29.92 -19.56
C THR A 512 -43.60 29.27 -20.83
N ASP A 513 -43.46 30.03 -21.91
CA ASP A 513 -42.99 29.56 -23.22
C ASP A 513 -41.50 29.87 -23.39
N ILE A 514 -40.69 29.47 -22.40
CA ILE A 514 -39.23 29.63 -22.39
C ILE A 514 -38.61 28.24 -22.55
N PRO A 515 -37.59 28.06 -23.42
CA PRO A 515 -36.87 26.80 -23.51
C PRO A 515 -36.23 26.41 -22.17
N SER A 516 -36.10 25.10 -21.91
CA SER A 516 -35.39 24.64 -20.73
C SER A 516 -33.92 25.07 -20.74
N LYS A 517 -33.38 25.32 -19.55
CA LYS A 517 -31.96 25.60 -19.35
C LYS A 517 -31.28 24.31 -18.94
N GLY A 518 -30.46 23.76 -19.84
CA GLY A 518 -29.60 22.62 -19.59
C GLY A 518 -28.14 23.03 -19.50
N PHE A 519 -27.40 22.49 -18.55
CA PHE A 519 -25.93 22.60 -18.49
C PHE A 519 -25.32 21.36 -17.85
N ASN A 520 -24.05 21.08 -18.17
CA ASN A 520 -23.27 20.06 -17.48
C ASN A 520 -22.55 20.69 -16.29
N PHE A 521 -22.50 19.97 -15.17
CA PHE A 521 -21.62 20.28 -14.06
C PHE A 521 -20.96 18.99 -13.56
N GLN A 522 -19.65 18.87 -13.78
CA GLN A 522 -18.85 17.73 -13.34
C GLN A 522 -19.43 16.37 -13.75
N GLY A 523 -19.84 16.25 -15.02
CA GLY A 523 -20.43 15.04 -15.59
C GLY A 523 -21.91 14.83 -15.25
N ILE A 524 -22.54 15.73 -14.49
CA ILE A 524 -23.97 15.70 -14.18
C ILE A 524 -24.70 16.63 -15.15
N SER A 525 -25.64 16.08 -15.93
CA SER A 525 -26.54 16.89 -16.76
C SER A 525 -27.65 17.49 -15.89
N ILE A 526 -27.64 18.81 -15.74
CA ILE A 526 -28.61 19.56 -14.94
C ILE A 526 -29.57 20.28 -15.87
N GLU A 527 -30.87 20.12 -15.64
CA GLU A 527 -31.91 20.78 -16.43
C GLU A 527 -32.95 21.46 -15.55
N VAL A 528 -33.25 22.72 -15.85
CA VAL A 528 -34.36 23.49 -15.26
C VAL A 528 -35.39 23.77 -16.34
N MET A 529 -36.62 23.33 -16.12
CA MET A 529 -37.70 23.45 -17.09
C MET A 529 -38.96 24.06 -16.45
N ILE A 530 -39.54 25.03 -17.14
CA ILE A 530 -40.92 25.47 -16.91
C ILE A 530 -41.80 24.61 -17.81
N VAL A 531 -42.64 23.77 -17.21
CA VAL A 531 -43.53 22.88 -17.95
C VAL A 531 -44.77 23.68 -18.33
N PRO A 532 -45.04 23.88 -19.63
CA PRO A 532 -46.24 24.58 -20.06
C PRO A 532 -47.46 23.80 -19.56
N SER A 533 -48.35 24.47 -18.84
CA SER A 533 -49.65 23.86 -18.52
C SER A 533 -50.33 23.44 -19.83
N SER A 534 -50.54 22.13 -20.03
CA SER A 534 -51.36 21.65 -21.13
C SER A 534 -52.66 22.45 -21.07
N LYS A 535 -53.04 23.12 -22.18
CA LYS A 535 -54.26 23.91 -22.22
C LYS A 535 -55.40 22.94 -21.90
N MET A 536 -55.87 22.92 -20.65
CA MET A 536 -57.14 22.28 -20.33
C MET A 536 -58.15 22.90 -21.26
N GLY A 537 -58.79 22.08 -22.10
CA GLY A 537 -59.87 22.53 -22.96
C GLY A 537 -60.88 23.32 -22.13
N PHE A 538 -61.41 24.40 -22.70
CA PHE A 538 -62.30 25.35 -22.02
C PHE A 538 -63.40 24.65 -21.19
N ILE A 539 -63.92 23.52 -21.69
CA ILE A 539 -64.92 22.69 -21.01
C ILE A 539 -64.40 22.09 -19.69
N LYS A 540 -63.19 21.51 -19.65
CA LYS A 540 -62.63 20.97 -18.39
C LYS A 540 -62.35 22.06 -17.34
N ARG A 541 -62.06 23.30 -17.77
CA ARG A 541 -61.89 24.46 -16.88
C ARG A 541 -63.20 24.97 -16.28
N LEU A 542 -64.31 24.81 -16.99
CA LEU A 542 -65.65 25.16 -16.49
C LEU A 542 -66.13 24.20 -15.40
N PHE A 543 -65.74 22.92 -15.48
CA PHE A 543 -66.16 21.86 -14.56
C PHE A 543 -65.11 21.47 -13.52
N SER A 544 -63.98 22.18 -13.41
CA SER A 544 -62.95 21.93 -12.38
C SER A 544 -63.16 22.74 -11.09
N PHE A 545 -64.30 23.42 -10.96
CA PHE A 545 -64.76 24.06 -9.73
C PHE A 545 -65.89 23.21 -9.13
N GLU A 546 -65.57 21.99 -8.69
CA GLU A 546 -66.36 21.24 -7.72
C GLU A 546 -65.46 20.80 -6.57
#